data_AF-A0A5C7GPI7-F1
#
_entry.id   AF-A0A5C7GPI7-F1
#
_cell.length_a   1.000
_cell.length_b   1.000
_cell.length_c   1.000
_cell.angle_alpha   90.00
_cell.angle_beta   90.00
_cell.angle_gamma   90.00
#
_symmetry.space_group_name_H-M   'P 1'
#
loop_
_entity.id
_entity.type
_entity.pdbx_description
1 polymer ?
#
loop_
_entity_poly.entity_id
_entity_poly.type
_entity_poly.pdbx_seq_one_letter_code
_entity_poly.pdbx_strand_id
1 'polypeptide(L)'
;MNNFSVSLFLLFSLLLTHGIVELQASTNQPYRTGFHFQPAKNWMNGPMIYKGIYHLFYQYNPYAAVWGNITWAHSTSTDLVNWTPQDIAIAASQSFDSQGCWSGSATILLEADQPSSTPE
;
A
#
# COMPACT_ATOMS: atom_id res chain seq x y z
N MET A 1 -48.95 -25.21 1.79
CA MET A 1 -47.48 -25.30 1.91
C MET A 1 -46.90 -24.61 0.68
N ASN A 2 -45.87 -23.75 0.84
CA ASN A 2 -45.00 -23.16 -0.22
C ASN A 2 -44.98 -21.64 -0.47
N ASN A 3 -45.53 -20.79 0.41
CA ASN A 3 -45.28 -19.32 0.30
C ASN A 3 -44.14 -18.83 1.21
N PHE A 4 -43.75 -19.63 2.20
CA PHE A 4 -42.71 -19.25 3.17
C PHE A 4 -41.29 -19.42 2.61
N SER A 5 -41.10 -20.33 1.66
CA SER A 5 -39.78 -20.65 1.10
C SER A 5 -39.31 -19.65 0.05
N VAL A 6 -40.21 -19.13 -0.80
CA VAL A 6 -39.87 -18.18 -1.87
C VAL A 6 -39.51 -16.80 -1.31
N SER A 7 -40.21 -16.35 -0.27
CA SER A 7 -39.95 -15.06 0.37
C SER A 7 -38.59 -15.02 1.09
N LEU A 8 -38.15 -16.16 1.65
CA LEU A 8 -36.86 -16.28 2.32
C LEU A 8 -35.69 -16.26 1.33
N PHE A 9 -35.87 -16.85 0.14
CA PHE A 9 -34.87 -16.81 -0.94
C PHE A 9 -34.70 -15.41 -1.53
N LEU A 10 -35.79 -14.64 -1.70
CA LEU A 10 -35.72 -13.26 -2.20
C LEU A 10 -35.08 -12.30 -1.21
N LEU A 11 -35.31 -12.48 0.10
CA LEU A 11 -34.63 -11.73 1.16
C LEU A 11 -33.13 -12.05 1.18
N PHE A 12 -32.76 -13.32 1.01
CA PHE A 12 -31.35 -13.73 0.99
C PHE A 12 -30.61 -13.21 -0.26
N SER A 13 -31.27 -13.16 -1.43
CA SER A 13 -30.67 -12.57 -2.63
C SER A 13 -30.54 -11.05 -2.54
N LEU A 14 -31.45 -10.37 -1.83
CA LEU A 14 -31.37 -8.92 -1.60
C LEU A 14 -30.21 -8.56 -0.65
N LEU A 15 -29.91 -9.41 0.32
CA LEU A 15 -28.75 -9.25 1.22
C LEU A 15 -27.40 -9.48 0.51
N LEU A 16 -27.37 -10.31 -0.54
CA LEU A 16 -26.17 -10.54 -1.36
C LEU A 16 -25.90 -9.40 -2.36
N THR A 17 -26.93 -8.69 -2.82
CA THR A 17 -26.77 -7.56 -3.76
C THR A 17 -26.50 -6.23 -3.07
N HIS A 18 -26.85 -6.08 -1.80
CA HIS A 18 -26.52 -4.93 -0.97
C HIS A 18 -25.34 -5.24 -0.06
N GLY A 19 -24.24 -5.71 -0.66
CA GLY A 19 -22.91 -5.61 -0.07
C GLY A 19 -22.50 -4.13 0.01
N ILE A 20 -23.23 -3.34 0.80
CA ILE A 20 -22.76 -2.06 1.26
C ILE A 20 -21.62 -2.40 2.21
N VAL A 21 -20.40 -2.39 1.69
CA VAL A 21 -19.22 -2.21 2.52
C VAL A 21 -19.39 -0.83 3.14
N GLU A 22 -20.00 -0.80 4.33
CA GLU A 22 -20.07 0.39 5.13
C GLU A 22 -18.62 0.69 5.52
N LEU A 23 -18.02 1.67 4.84
CA LEU A 23 -16.67 2.13 5.11
C LEU A 23 -16.72 2.78 6.50
N GLN A 24 -16.61 1.99 7.56
CA GLN A 24 -16.56 2.49 8.91
C GLN A 24 -15.24 3.25 9.07
N ALA A 25 -15.29 4.56 8.80
CA ALA A 25 -14.28 5.47 9.27
C ALA A 25 -14.21 5.30 10.79
N SER A 26 -13.08 4.81 11.29
CA SER A 26 -12.84 4.71 12.74
C SER A 26 -13.06 6.11 13.33
N THR A 27 -14.12 6.26 14.13
CA THR A 27 -14.51 7.54 14.75
C THR A 27 -13.47 8.05 15.74
N ASN A 28 -12.45 7.24 16.06
CA ASN A 28 -11.41 7.53 17.01
C ASN A 28 -10.10 8.06 16.37
N GLN A 29 -10.12 8.43 15.09
CA GLN A 29 -8.94 8.97 14.36
C GLN A 29 -9.31 10.20 13.52
N PRO A 30 -9.66 11.34 14.14
CA PRO A 30 -10.20 12.52 13.45
C PRO A 30 -9.24 13.17 12.44
N TYR A 31 -7.93 12.89 12.55
CA TYR A 31 -6.89 13.42 11.66
C TYR A 31 -6.50 12.46 10.53
N ARG A 32 -7.06 11.25 10.49
CA ARG A 32 -6.80 10.30 9.40
C ARG A 32 -7.49 10.81 8.14
N THR A 33 -6.72 11.05 7.09
CA THR A 33 -7.27 11.59 5.83
C THR A 33 -8.16 10.54 5.13
N GLY A 34 -9.21 11.00 4.43
CA GLY A 34 -10.11 10.12 3.70
C GLY A 34 -9.63 9.72 2.31
N PHE A 35 -8.75 10.53 1.70
CA PHE A 35 -8.36 10.37 0.29
C PHE A 35 -6.87 10.66 0.00
N HIS A 36 -6.08 11.00 1.02
CA HIS A 36 -4.62 11.04 0.86
C HIS A 36 -4.02 9.71 1.29
N PHE A 37 -3.01 9.25 0.55
CA PHE A 37 -2.28 8.07 0.95
C PHE A 37 -1.64 8.26 2.34
N GLN A 38 -1.74 7.23 3.16
CA GLN A 38 -1.02 7.08 4.42
C GLN A 38 -0.89 5.59 4.71
N PRO A 39 0.21 5.12 5.34
CA PRO A 39 0.31 3.74 5.78
C PRO A 39 -0.79 3.44 6.80
N ALA A 40 -0.97 2.14 7.10
CA ALA A 40 -1.92 1.72 8.12
C ALA A 40 -1.69 2.43 9.46
N LYS A 41 -0.41 2.66 9.82
CA LYS A 41 0.08 3.29 11.05
C LYS A 41 1.46 3.90 10.83
N ASN A 42 1.92 4.76 11.76
CA ASN A 42 3.28 5.30 11.89
C ASN A 42 3.73 6.37 10.87
N TRP A 43 4.98 6.81 11.00
CA TRP A 43 5.59 7.93 10.25
C TRP A 43 6.01 7.53 8.83
N MET A 44 5.83 8.42 7.85
CA MET A 44 6.27 8.21 6.45
C MET A 44 6.72 9.48 5.69
N ASN A 45 7.51 9.31 4.62
CA ASN A 45 7.66 10.25 3.47
C ASN A 45 8.21 9.50 2.23
N GLY A 46 7.95 9.93 0.97
CA GLY A 46 8.67 9.28 -0.16
C GLY A 46 8.20 9.51 -1.60
N PRO A 47 8.91 8.87 -2.57
CA PRO A 47 8.72 9.01 -4.02
C PRO A 47 7.80 7.94 -4.68
N MET A 48 7.33 8.21 -5.90
CA MET A 48 6.49 7.32 -6.71
C MET A 48 7.07 7.03 -8.10
N ILE A 49 6.82 5.83 -8.64
CA ILE A 49 7.23 5.35 -9.98
C ILE A 49 6.02 4.71 -10.69
N TYR A 50 5.98 4.73 -12.03
CA TYR A 50 4.99 4.00 -12.84
C TYR A 50 5.66 3.00 -13.80
N LYS A 51 5.21 1.74 -13.79
CA LYS A 51 5.62 0.68 -14.73
C LYS A 51 4.44 -0.25 -15.06
N GLY A 52 3.35 0.31 -15.61
CA GLY A 52 2.10 -0.42 -15.87
C GLY A 52 1.19 -0.53 -14.64
N ILE A 53 1.76 -0.44 -13.45
CA ILE A 53 1.09 -0.11 -12.19
C ILE A 53 1.87 1.02 -11.50
N TYR A 54 1.21 1.79 -10.65
CA TYR A 54 1.85 2.79 -9.81
C TYR A 54 2.48 2.11 -8.59
N HIS A 55 3.75 2.41 -8.33
CA HIS A 55 4.49 1.99 -7.15
C HIS A 55 4.81 3.23 -6.32
N LEU A 56 4.33 3.26 -5.09
CA LEU A 56 4.69 4.27 -4.11
C LEU A 56 5.65 3.63 -3.10
N PHE A 57 6.89 4.10 -3.09
CA PHE A 57 7.85 3.76 -2.06
C PHE A 57 7.91 4.89 -1.05
N TYR A 58 8.07 4.56 0.22
CA TYR A 58 8.15 5.57 1.25
C TYR A 58 9.03 5.12 2.39
N GLN A 59 9.87 6.04 2.88
CA GLN A 59 10.48 5.90 4.17
C GLN A 59 9.39 5.67 5.20
N TYR A 60 9.66 4.75 6.11
CA TYR A 60 8.70 4.25 7.05
C TYR A 60 9.41 3.86 8.34
N ASN A 61 8.79 4.19 9.47
CA ASN A 61 9.19 3.65 10.78
C ASN A 61 8.21 2.52 11.17
N PRO A 62 8.60 1.24 11.10
CA PRO A 62 7.73 0.12 11.47
C PRO A 62 7.33 0.10 12.95
N TYR A 63 8.08 0.81 13.79
CA TYR A 63 8.00 0.69 15.24
C TYR A 63 7.28 1.86 15.92
N ALA A 64 7.24 3.05 15.32
CA ALA A 64 6.66 4.22 15.97
C ALA A 64 6.18 5.33 15.01
N ALA A 65 5.27 6.18 15.48
CA ALA A 65 4.78 7.38 14.77
C ALA A 65 5.73 8.59 14.88
N VAL A 66 7.03 8.33 14.96
CA VAL A 66 8.09 9.36 14.98
C VAL A 66 9.15 9.01 13.94
N TRP A 67 9.94 10.01 13.55
CA TRP A 67 11.08 9.80 12.67
C TRP A 67 12.13 8.87 13.32
N GLY A 68 12.72 7.96 12.53
CA GLY A 68 13.74 7.00 12.98
C GLY A 68 13.48 5.59 12.44
N ASN A 69 14.45 4.67 12.61
CA ASN A 69 14.37 3.27 12.12
C ASN A 69 13.89 3.17 10.66
N ILE A 70 14.51 3.97 9.79
CA ILE A 70 14.01 4.20 8.44
C ILE A 70 14.13 2.94 7.59
N THR A 71 13.00 2.48 7.06
CA THR A 71 12.86 1.40 6.07
C THR A 71 12.10 1.93 4.86
N TRP A 72 12.22 1.30 3.69
CA TRP A 72 11.32 1.58 2.57
C TRP A 72 10.16 0.61 2.59
N ALA A 73 8.98 1.12 2.93
CA ALA A 73 7.73 0.41 2.69
C ALA A 73 7.23 0.69 1.27
N HIS A 74 6.30 -0.14 0.80
CA HIS A 74 5.84 -0.15 -0.58
C HIS A 74 4.33 -0.34 -0.65
N SER A 75 3.68 0.37 -1.58
CA SER A 75 2.28 0.15 -1.91
C SER A 75 2.07 0.35 -3.40
N THR A 76 1.12 -0.39 -3.98
CA THR A 76 0.82 -0.35 -5.42
C THR A 76 -0.60 0.10 -5.68
N SER A 77 -0.83 0.76 -6.80
CA SER A 77 -2.16 1.14 -7.26
C SER A 77 -2.26 1.04 -8.78
N THR A 78 -3.46 0.78 -9.29
CA THR A 78 -3.77 0.84 -10.73
C THR A 78 -4.41 2.17 -11.13
N ASP A 79 -4.84 2.99 -10.17
CA ASP A 79 -5.68 4.18 -10.41
C ASP A 79 -5.29 5.42 -9.56
N LEU A 80 -4.19 5.35 -8.80
CA LEU A 80 -3.69 6.37 -7.86
C LEU A 80 -4.60 6.66 -6.66
N VAL A 81 -5.72 5.96 -6.52
CA VAL A 81 -6.71 6.18 -5.46
C VAL A 81 -6.76 4.96 -4.53
N ASN A 82 -6.85 3.77 -5.10
CA ASN A 82 -6.96 2.52 -4.38
C ASN A 82 -5.57 1.88 -4.25
N TRP A 83 -5.04 1.89 -3.04
CA TRP A 83 -3.69 1.44 -2.74
C TRP A 83 -3.70 0.08 -2.03
N THR A 84 -2.90 -0.85 -2.54
CA THR A 84 -2.65 -2.16 -1.94
C THR A 84 -1.28 -2.14 -1.25
N PRO A 85 -1.20 -2.39 0.08
CA PRO A 85 0.08 -2.49 0.77
C PRO A 85 0.87 -3.70 0.27
N GLN A 86 2.19 -3.54 0.20
CA GLN A 86 3.15 -4.59 -0.13
C GLN A 86 4.13 -4.79 1.04
N ASP A 87 4.95 -5.84 0.96
CA ASP A 87 6.02 -6.07 1.93
C ASP A 87 7.05 -4.92 1.95
N ILE A 88 7.80 -4.83 3.05
CA ILE A 88 8.92 -3.88 3.15
C ILE A 88 9.90 -4.17 2.03
N ALA A 89 10.16 -3.16 1.19
CA ALA A 89 11.01 -3.28 0.02
C ALA A 89 12.50 -3.23 0.39
N ILE A 90 12.88 -2.34 1.32
CA ILE A 90 14.27 -2.18 1.77
C ILE A 90 14.28 -2.01 3.28
N ALA A 91 14.98 -2.91 3.97
CA ALA A 91 15.27 -2.79 5.39
C ALA A 91 16.79 -2.72 5.59
N ALA A 92 17.21 -2.10 6.70
CA ALA A 92 18.62 -2.10 7.08
C ALA A 92 19.11 -3.54 7.23
N SER A 93 20.18 -3.88 6.54
CA SER A 93 20.67 -5.26 6.39
C SER A 93 22.18 -5.37 6.60
N GLN A 94 22.91 -4.26 6.51
CA GLN A 94 24.36 -4.19 6.54
C GLN A 94 24.86 -3.07 7.47
N SER A 95 26.17 -3.00 7.71
CA SER A 95 26.73 -1.95 8.59
C SER A 95 26.52 -0.54 8.03
N PHE A 96 26.59 -0.38 6.70
CA PHE A 96 26.46 0.92 6.04
C PHE A 96 25.03 1.48 6.03
N ASP A 97 24.01 0.66 6.19
CA ASP A 97 22.60 1.07 6.26
C ASP A 97 22.01 0.89 7.67
N SER A 98 22.85 0.58 8.66
CA SER A 98 22.46 0.32 10.06
C SER A 98 21.70 1.49 10.73
N GLN A 99 21.88 2.72 10.23
CA GLN A 99 21.17 3.92 10.71
C GLN A 99 19.91 4.24 9.88
N GLY A 100 19.48 3.31 9.03
CA GLY A 100 18.29 3.39 8.20
C GLY A 100 18.60 3.51 6.70
N CYS A 101 17.62 3.12 5.89
CA CYS A 101 17.65 3.21 4.43
C CYS A 101 17.02 4.54 3.98
N TRP A 102 17.84 5.56 3.74
CA TRP A 102 17.38 6.93 3.51
C TRP A 102 16.77 7.11 2.10
N SER A 103 16.41 8.35 1.75
CA SER A 103 15.76 8.68 0.48
C SER A 103 16.60 8.25 -0.72
N GLY A 104 15.91 8.00 -1.83
CA GLY A 104 16.51 7.58 -3.09
C GLY A 104 15.55 7.80 -4.24
N SER A 105 15.94 7.34 -5.42
CA SER A 105 15.18 7.44 -6.65
C SER A 105 15.17 6.11 -7.39
N ALA A 106 14.20 5.95 -8.29
CA ALA A 106 14.18 4.86 -9.26
C ALA A 106 14.39 5.45 -10.66
N THR A 107 15.28 4.83 -11.43
CA THR A 107 15.51 5.17 -12.84
C THR A 107 15.19 3.94 -13.67
N ILE A 108 14.32 4.09 -14.67
CA ILE A 108 14.09 3.05 -15.67
C ILE A 108 15.11 3.27 -16.78
N LEU A 109 16.06 2.35 -16.92
CA LEU A 109 17.04 2.41 -18.02
C LEU A 109 16.41 1.84 -19.29
N LEU A 110 16.81 2.40 -20.43
CA LEU A 110 16.50 1.84 -21.73
C LEU A 110 17.33 0.58 -21.97
N GLU A 111 16.86 -0.32 -22.83
CA GLU A 111 17.53 -1.59 -23.13
C GLU A 111 19.00 -1.41 -23.56
N ALA A 112 19.29 -0.33 -24.29
CA ALA A 112 20.65 -0.02 -24.75
C ALA A 112 21.61 0.41 -23.61
N ASP A 113 21.07 0.81 -22.45
CA ASP A 113 21.83 1.31 -21.29
C ASP A 113 21.91 0.27 -20.16
N GLN A 114 21.33 -0.92 -20.34
CA GLN A 114 21.43 -1.99 -19.36
C GLN A 114 22.85 -2.57 -19.37
N PRO A 115 23.48 -2.76 -18.20
CA PRO A 115 24.77 -3.44 -18.13
C PRO A 115 24.64 -4.85 -18.72
N SER A 116 25.64 -5.29 -19.50
CA SER A 116 25.64 -6.62 -20.08
C SER A 116 25.49 -7.65 -18.97
N SER A 117 24.49 -8.53 -19.08
CA SER A 117 24.21 -9.58 -18.10
C SER A 117 25.25 -10.71 -18.06
N THR A 118 26.36 -10.57 -18.79
CA THR A 118 27.49 -11.49 -18.72
C THR A 118 28.32 -11.20 -17.47
N PRO A 119 28.46 -12.16 -16.54
CA PRO A 119 29.36 -12.00 -15.41
C PRO A 119 30.81 -12.03 -15.92
N GLU A 120 31.65 -11.12 -15.41
CA GLU A 120 33.12 -11.26 -15.46
C GLU A 120 33.60 -12.44 -14.60
#